data_AF-A0A6I3T1Z5-F1
#
_entry.id   AF-A0A6I3T1Z5-F1
#
_cell.length_a   1.000
_cell.length_b   1.000
_cell.length_c   1.000
_cell.angle_alpha   90.00
_cell.angle_beta   90.00
_cell.angle_gamma   90.00
#
_symmetry.space_group_name_H-M   'P 1'
#
loop_
_entity.id
_entity.type
_entity.pdbx_description
1 polymer ?
#
loop_
_entity_poly.entity_id
_entity_poly.type
_entity_poly.pdbx_seq_one_letter_code
_entity_poly.pdbx_strand_id
1 'polypeptide(L)' 'MNNFVKVSYALQRQQRAVERTLYASSTEESVVASKWADAWHRLVQRRLDRLAMAEQPSRYVDSRGRLLH' A
#
# COMPACT_ATOMS: atom_id res chain seq x y z
N MET A 1 -9.42 9.38 18.61
CA MET A 1 -9.80 9.58 17.18
C MET A 1 -9.25 8.38 16.40
N ASN A 2 -10.11 7.41 16.08
CA ASN A 2 -9.73 6.07 15.62
C ASN A 2 -8.85 6.10 14.36
N ASN A 3 -7.67 5.45 14.44
CA ASN A 3 -6.72 5.33 13.33
C ASN A 3 -7.38 4.74 12.06
N PHE A 4 -8.31 3.80 12.26
CA PHE A 4 -9.15 3.24 11.21
C PHE A 4 -9.94 4.29 10.41
N VAL A 5 -10.52 5.30 11.07
CA VAL A 5 -11.30 6.35 10.39
C VAL A 5 -10.39 7.20 9.49
N LYS A 6 -9.16 7.48 9.92
CA LYS A 6 -8.18 8.23 9.13
C LYS A 6 -7.69 7.43 7.93
N VAL A 7 -7.41 6.13 8.12
CA VAL A 7 -6.98 5.23 7.04
C VAL A 7 -8.09 5.07 6.00
N SER A 8 -9.33 4.80 6.43
CA SER A 8 -10.47 4.67 5.51
C SER A 8 -10.73 5.97 4.75
N TYR A 9 -10.63 7.12 5.41
CA TYR A 9 -10.78 8.42 4.74
C TYR A 9 -9.68 8.70 3.71
N ALA A 10 -8.43 8.38 4.04
CA ALA A 10 -7.31 8.51 3.11
C ALA A 10 -7.50 7.60 1.89
N LEU A 11 -7.89 6.34 2.12
CA LEU A 11 -8.16 5.35 1.08
C LEU A 11 -9.29 5.82 0.14
N GLN A 12 -10.39 6.33 0.70
CA GLN A 12 -11.53 6.81 -0.05
C GLN A 12 -11.20 8.04 -0.92
N ARG A 13 -10.33 8.93 -0.42
CA ARG A 13 -9.84 10.08 -1.20
C ARG A 13 -8.94 9.64 -2.36
N GLN A 14 -8.13 8.61 -2.13
CA GLN A 14 -7.25 8.04 -3.14
C GLN A 14 -8.04 7.30 -4.22
N GLN A 15 -9.06 6.53 -3.83
CA GLN A 15 -9.99 5.88 -4.77
C GLN A 15 -10.67 6.91 -5.68
N ARG A 16 -11.22 7.99 -5.11
CA ARG A 16 -11.84 9.06 -5.91
C ARG A 16 -10.87 9.75 -6.87
N ALA A 17 -9.59 9.87 -6.50
CA ALA A 17 -8.58 10.42 -7.39
C ALA A 17 -8.34 9.48 -8.58
N VAL A 18 -8.25 8.16 -8.33
CA VAL A 18 -8.08 7.15 -9.37
C VAL A 18 -9.30 7.06 -10.28
N GLU A 19 -10.52 7.09 -9.73
CA GLU A 19 -11.77 7.09 -10.51
C GLU A 19 -11.81 8.29 -11.47
N ARG A 20 -11.45 9.49 -11.00
CA ARG A 20 -11.38 10.67 -11.87
C ARG A 20 -10.39 10.52 -13.01
N THR A 21 -9.29 9.81 -12.76
CA THR A 21 -8.29 9.58 -13.77
C THR A 21 -8.68 8.46 -14.75
N LEU A 22 -9.48 7.47 -14.32
CA LEU A 22 -10.01 6.40 -15.17
C LEU A 22 -11.13 6.88 -16.10
N TYR A 23 -11.97 7.80 -15.64
CA TYR A 23 -13.05 8.40 -16.43
C TYR A 23 -12.62 9.63 -17.23
N ALA A 24 -11.31 9.84 -17.35
CA ALA A 24 -10.77 11.03 -17.97
C ALA A 24 -10.92 10.97 -19.49
N SER A 25 -11.39 12.07 -20.08
CA SER A 25 -11.90 12.08 -21.46
C SER A 25 -10.78 12.18 -22.50
N SER A 26 -9.55 12.48 -22.09
CA SER A 26 -8.40 12.67 -22.98
C SER A 26 -7.28 11.66 -22.74
N THR A 27 -6.48 11.41 -23.79
CA THR A 27 -5.31 10.53 -23.73
C THR A 27 -4.26 11.03 -22.74
N GLU A 28 -4.10 12.34 -22.60
CA GLU A 28 -3.18 12.96 -21.64
C GLU A 28 -3.59 12.65 -20.20
N GLU A 29 -4.90 12.75 -19.92
CA GLU A 29 -5.42 12.41 -18.60
C GLU A 29 -5.32 10.90 -18.31
N SER A 30 -5.48 10.05 -19.33
CA SER A 30 -5.24 8.60 -19.21
C SER A 30 -3.79 8.26 -18.87
N VAL A 31 -2.81 8.94 -19.46
CA VAL A 31 -1.39 8.74 -19.14
C VAL A 31 -1.08 9.17 -17.70
N VAL A 32 -1.66 10.28 -17.24
CA VAL A 32 -1.54 10.74 -15.85
C VAL A 32 -2.23 9.75 -14.90
N ALA A 33 -3.37 9.18 -15.30
CA ALA A 33 -4.06 8.10 -14.58
C ALA A 33 -3.17 6.89 -14.34
N SER A 34 -2.56 6.39 -15.42
CA SER A 34 -1.68 5.21 -15.35
C SER A 34 -0.51 5.46 -14.39
N LYS A 35 0.10 6.65 -14.43
CA LYS A 35 1.19 7.01 -13.50
C LYS A 35 0.74 7.00 -12.04
N TRP A 36 -0.48 7.48 -11.75
CA TRP A 36 -1.06 7.44 -10.41
C TRP A 36 -1.41 6.02 -9.96
N ALA A 37 -1.97 5.20 -10.86
CA ALA A 37 -2.26 3.79 -10.60
C ALA A 37 -0.98 3.00 -10.29
N ASP A 38 0.09 3.21 -11.05
CA ASP A 38 1.38 2.57 -10.80
C ASP A 38 2.00 3.02 -9.47
N ALA A 39 1.91 4.31 -9.15
CA ALA A 39 2.37 4.85 -7.87
C ALA A 39 1.60 4.25 -6.70
N TRP A 40 0.27 4.10 -6.85
CA TRP A 40 -0.60 3.47 -5.87
C TRP A 40 -0.24 1.99 -5.67
N HIS A 41 -0.10 1.24 -6.76
CA HIS A 41 0.29 -0.16 -6.72
C HIS A 41 1.62 -0.35 -5.99
N ARG A 42 2.64 0.46 -6.29
CA ARG A 42 3.93 0.43 -5.58
C ARG A 42 3.82 0.74 -4.09
N LEU A 43 2.96 1.68 -3.70
CA LEU A 43 2.75 2.03 -2.30
C LEU A 43 2.08 0.88 -1.54
N VAL A 44 1.02 0.30 -2.11
CA VAL A 44 0.30 -0.84 -1.53
C VAL A 44 1.23 -2.04 -1.43
N GLN A 45 1.97 -2.37 -2.48
CA GLN A 45 2.91 -3.48 -2.47
C GLN A 45 3.95 -3.32 -1.36
N ARG A 46 4.58 -2.14 -1.23
CA ARG A 46 5.51 -1.85 -0.13
C ARG A 46 4.88 -1.99 1.26
N ARG A 47 3.59 -1.66 1.40
CA ARG A 47 2.89 -1.83 2.68
C ARG A 47 2.65 -3.30 2.99
N LEU A 48 2.24 -4.08 1.99
CA LEU A 48 2.07 -5.53 2.11
C LEU A 48 3.40 -6.21 2.42
N ASP A 49 4.48 -5.83 1.73
CA ASP A 49 5.83 -6.37 1.99
C ASP A 49 6.27 -6.10 3.44
N ARG A 50 5.98 -4.90 3.96
CA ARG A 50 6.26 -4.55 5.38
C ARG A 50 5.42 -5.36 6.35
N LEU A 51 4.16 -5.63 6.03
CA LEU A 51 3.30 -6.48 6.86
C LEU A 51 3.76 -7.93 6.82
N ALA A 52 4.12 -8.45 5.64
CA ALA A 52 4.69 -9.79 5.48
C ALA A 52 6.01 -9.96 6.26
N MET A 53 6.85 -8.92 6.30
CA MET A 53 8.06 -8.91 7.14
C MET A 53 7.77 -8.80 8.64
N ALA A 54 6.71 -8.08 9.03
CA ALA A 54 6.29 -7.95 10.44
C ALA A 54 5.56 -9.20 10.97
N GLU A 55 4.89 -9.94 10.10
CA GLU A 55 4.26 -11.24 10.38
C GLU A 55 5.22 -12.42 10.27
N GLN A 56 6.48 -12.20 9.87
CA GLN A 56 7.49 -13.22 10.14
C GLN A 56 7.55 -13.35 11.66
N PRO A 57 7.19 -14.52 12.23
CA PRO A 57 7.40 -14.73 13.65
C PRO A 57 8.88 -14.42 13.87
N SER A 58 9.14 -13.49 14.79
CA SER A 58 10.49 -13.26 15.30
C SER A 58 11.03 -14.64 15.63
N ARG A 59 11.80 -15.22 14.71
CA ARG A 59 12.61 -16.39 14.99
C ARG A 59 13.54 -15.83 16.03
N TYR A 60 13.22 -16.07 17.29
CA TYR A 60 14.08 -15.78 18.42
C TYR A 60 15.30 -16.66 18.19
N VAL A 61 16.21 -16.17 17.36
CA VAL A 61 17.51 -16.76 17.10
C VAL A 61 18.39 -16.15 18.16
N ASP A 62 18.81 -16.96 19.12
CA ASP A 62 19.89 -16.59 20.03
C ASP A 62 21.12 -16.13 19.21
N SER A 63 21.97 -15.30 19.79
CA SER A 63 23.31 -14.93 19.32
C SER A 63 24.19 -16.10 18.82
N ARG A 64 23.78 -17.36 19.08
CA ARG A 64 24.39 -18.62 18.63
C ARG A 64 23.65 -19.34 17.50
N GLY A 65 22.68 -18.70 16.83
CA GLY A 65 22.05 -19.24 15.61
C GLY A 65 20.97 -20.30 15.85
N ARG A 66 20.45 -20.47 17.08
CA ARG A 66 19.43 -21.50 17.39
C ARG A 66 18.03 -20.91 17.45
N LEU A 67 17.09 -21.56 16.76
CA LEU A 67 15.66 -21.26 16.82
C LEU A 67 15.10 -21.68 18.18
N LEU A 68 14.63 -20.73 18.97
CA LEU A 68 13.82 -21.02 20.15
C LEU A 68 12.39 -21.27 19.70
N HIS A 69 11.91 -22.49 19.92
CA HIS A 69 10.60 -23.00 19.52
C HIS A 69 9.58 -22.82 20.63
#